data_AF-A0A8B7DEK1-F1
#
_entry.id   AF-A0A8B7DEK1-F1
#
_cell.length_a   1.000
_cell.length_b   1.000
_cell.length_c   1.000
_cell.angle_alpha   90.00
_cell.angle_beta   90.00
_cell.angle_gamma   90.00
#
_symmetry.space_group_name_H-M   'P 1'
#
loop_
_entity.id
_entity.type
_entity.pdbx_description
1 polymer ?
#
loop_
_entity_poly.entity_id
_entity_poly.type
_entity_poly.pdbx_seq_one_letter_code
_entity_poly.pdbx_strand_id
1 'polypeptide(L)'
;MPGYYAFKLKDANCFPTYLFNDSVKSTTSATNWWRIIEMKESKSSKLPANFAKFLRQLHTCPASTGFIERFFSSFGIIWSKIRNRLGREKAEMLIRIYRHLRSRCTIADDF
;
A
#
# COMPACT_ATOMS: atom_id res chain seq x y z
N MET A 1 31.41 24.04 -17.29
CA MET A 1 30.33 24.65 -16.46
C MET A 1 29.36 25.35 -17.41
N PRO A 2 28.04 25.37 -17.17
CA PRO A 2 27.13 24.21 -17.10
C PRO A 2 25.89 24.47 -17.98
N GLY A 3 25.28 23.40 -18.51
CA GLY A 3 24.06 23.49 -19.31
C GLY A 3 23.16 22.29 -19.09
N TYR A 4 22.97 21.88 -17.83
CA TYR A 4 21.91 20.93 -17.52
C TYR A 4 20.59 21.68 -17.67
N TYR A 5 19.86 21.39 -18.74
CA TYR A 5 18.46 21.78 -18.88
C TYR A 5 17.71 21.26 -17.65
N ALA A 6 17.42 22.15 -16.71
CA ALA A 6 16.55 21.85 -15.58
C ALA A 6 15.14 21.67 -16.14
N PHE A 7 14.79 20.43 -16.51
CA PHE A 7 13.43 20.06 -16.86
C PHE A 7 12.53 20.28 -15.64
N LYS A 8 11.98 21.49 -15.53
CA LYS A 8 10.98 21.80 -14.52
C LYS A 8 9.66 21.23 -15.02
N LEU A 9 9.24 20.13 -14.42
CA LEU A 9 7.92 19.53 -14.65
C LEU A 9 6.85 20.61 -14.45
N LYS A 10 5.98 20.81 -15.46
CA LYS A 10 4.91 21.83 -15.43
C LYS A 10 4.00 21.68 -14.21
N ASP A 11 3.84 20.45 -13.74
CA ASP A 11 2.94 20.08 -12.64
C ASP A 11 3.63 20.09 -11.27
N ALA A 12 4.91 20.49 -11.19
CA ALA A 12 5.62 20.56 -9.91
C ALA A 12 4.93 21.49 -8.89
N ASN A 13 4.17 22.49 -9.37
CA ASN A 13 3.41 23.42 -8.54
C ASN A 13 2.02 22.89 -8.12
N CYS A 14 1.61 21.71 -8.60
CA CYS A 14 0.36 21.07 -8.22
C CYS A 14 0.45 20.43 -6.84
N PHE A 15 1.65 20.04 -6.42
CA PHE A 15 1.90 19.35 -5.17
C PHE A 15 2.59 20.26 -4.14
N PRO A 16 2.27 20.13 -2.85
CA PRO A 16 2.96 20.88 -1.81
C PRO A 16 4.46 20.59 -1.78
N THR A 17 5.29 21.64 -1.81
CA THR A 17 6.76 21.54 -1.87
C THR A 17 7.37 20.76 -0.70
N TYR A 18 6.79 20.85 0.50
CA TYR A 18 7.27 20.13 1.68
C TYR A 18 7.17 18.59 1.53
N LEU A 19 6.29 18.08 0.66
CA LEU A 19 6.19 16.64 0.40
C LEU A 19 7.38 16.09 -0.40
N PHE A 20 8.19 16.96 -1.00
CA PHE A 20 9.42 16.60 -1.70
C PHE A 20 10.67 16.80 -0.84
N ASN A 21 10.51 17.08 0.46
CA ASN A 21 11.63 17.06 1.39
C ASN A 21 12.15 15.62 1.53
N ASP A 22 13.46 15.46 1.63
CA ASP A 22 14.10 14.14 1.64
C ASP A 22 13.69 13.31 2.86
N SER A 23 13.44 13.97 4.01
CA SER A 23 12.87 13.31 5.19
C SER A 23 11.48 12.73 4.94
N VAL A 24 10.66 13.40 4.13
CA VAL A 24 9.32 12.91 3.79
C VAL A 24 9.42 11.77 2.79
N LYS A 25 10.29 11.89 1.78
CA LYS A 25 10.53 10.83 0.79
C LYS A 25 11.05 9.54 1.40
N SER A 26 11.93 9.64 2.40
CA SER A 26 12.52 8.46 3.06
C SER A 26 11.54 7.74 3.98
N THR A 27 10.63 8.48 4.62
CA THR A 27 9.78 7.95 5.69
C THR A 27 8.37 7.64 5.22
N THR A 28 7.87 8.32 4.20
CA THR A 28 6.46 8.22 3.79
C THR A 28 6.27 7.19 2.70
N SER A 29 5.43 6.18 2.95
CA SER A 29 5.01 5.24 1.91
C SER A 29 4.21 5.92 0.80
N ALA A 30 4.28 5.42 -0.43
CA ALA A 30 3.54 5.98 -1.57
C ALA A 30 2.03 6.08 -1.30
N THR A 31 1.46 5.10 -0.60
CA THR A 31 0.04 5.10 -0.21
C THR A 31 -0.29 6.26 0.75
N ASN A 32 0.58 6.51 1.74
CA ASN A 32 0.40 7.62 2.68
C ASN A 32 0.61 8.98 2.02
N TRP A 33 1.51 9.05 1.04
CA TRP A 33 1.73 10.26 0.24
C TRP A 33 0.46 10.67 -0.51
N TRP A 34 -0.16 9.73 -1.24
CA TRP A 34 -1.44 9.98 -1.95
C TRP A 34 -2.61 10.25 -1.00
N ARG A 35 -2.60 9.67 0.20
CA ARG A 35 -3.58 9.98 1.24
C ARG A 35 -3.49 11.44 1.71
N ILE A 36 -2.29 11.98 1.89
CA ILE A 36 -2.10 13.39 2.25
C ILE A 36 -2.62 14.31 1.14
N ILE A 37 -2.39 13.95 -0.12
CA ILE A 37 -2.92 14.68 -1.28
C ILE A 37 -4.46 14.60 -1.33
N GLU A 38 -5.05 13.42 -1.16
CA GLU A 38 -6.52 13.22 -1.12
C GLU A 38 -7.17 14.10 -0.03
N MET A 39 -6.56 14.17 1.16
CA MET A 39 -7.04 15.06 2.24
C MET A 39 -6.95 16.55 1.88
N LYS A 40 -6.00 16.95 1.04
CA LYS A 40 -5.82 18.35 0.60
C LYS A 40 -6.62 18.73 -0.64
N GLU A 41 -6.89 17.79 -1.53
CA GLU A 41 -7.71 17.98 -2.75
C GLU A 41 -9.10 18.53 -2.41
N SER A 42 -9.66 18.11 -1.27
CA SER A 42 -10.90 18.66 -0.70
C SER A 42 -10.90 20.19 -0.50
N LYS A 43 -9.72 20.84 -0.53
CA LYS A 43 -9.53 22.28 -0.35
C LYS A 43 -8.96 23.00 -1.58
N SER A 44 -8.46 22.28 -2.60
CA SER A 44 -7.81 22.89 -3.78
C SER A 44 -7.95 21.99 -5.01
N SER A 45 -8.69 22.46 -6.01
CA SER A 45 -9.09 21.72 -7.22
C SER A 45 -8.01 21.68 -8.31
N LYS A 46 -6.77 21.29 -7.97
CA LYS A 46 -5.68 21.20 -8.97
C LYS A 46 -5.62 19.84 -9.67
N LEU A 47 -6.23 18.81 -9.09
CA LEU A 47 -6.25 17.45 -9.63
C LEU A 47 -7.67 17.07 -10.07
N PRO A 48 -7.82 16.15 -11.04
CA PRO A 48 -9.12 15.60 -11.38
C PRO A 48 -9.75 14.92 -10.17
N ALA A 49 -11.07 15.08 -10.03
CA ALA A 49 -11.80 14.49 -8.92
C ALA A 49 -11.54 12.98 -8.81
N ASN A 50 -11.28 12.51 -7.59
CA ASN A 50 -10.97 11.12 -7.25
C ASN A 50 -9.63 10.59 -7.78
N PHE A 51 -8.78 11.41 -8.40
CA PHE A 51 -7.49 10.95 -8.91
C PHE A 51 -6.57 10.47 -7.78
N ALA A 52 -6.49 11.24 -6.68
CA ALA A 52 -5.69 10.85 -5.52
C ALA A 52 -6.21 9.55 -4.88
N LYS A 53 -7.54 9.39 -4.81
CA LYS A 53 -8.19 8.18 -4.30
C LYS A 53 -7.85 6.95 -5.15
N PHE A 54 -7.89 7.10 -6.48
CA PHE A 54 -7.51 6.03 -7.40
C PHE A 54 -6.06 5.60 -7.21
N LEU A 55 -5.11 6.54 -7.16
CA LEU A 55 -3.70 6.22 -6.99
C LEU A 55 -3.40 5.60 -5.62
N ARG A 56 -4.07 6.07 -4.56
CA ARG A 56 -3.99 5.42 -3.26
C ARG A 56 -4.44 3.95 -3.33
N GLN A 57 -5.53 3.65 -4.02
CA GLN A 57 -6.00 2.27 -4.20
C GLN A 57 -5.03 1.45 -5.04
N LEU A 58 -4.49 2.01 -6.12
CA LEU A 58 -3.52 1.35 -6.99
C LEU A 58 -2.27 0.91 -6.20
N HIS A 59 -1.75 1.78 -5.32
CA HIS A 59 -0.60 1.45 -4.48
C HIS A 59 -0.90 0.41 -3.38
N THR A 60 -2.17 0.16 -3.06
CA THR A 60 -2.56 -0.95 -2.16
C THR A 60 -2.69 -2.30 -2.88
N CYS A 61 -2.72 -2.30 -4.21
CA CYS A 61 -2.80 -3.52 -4.98
C CYS A 61 -1.46 -4.28 -4.92
N PRO A 62 -1.47 -5.59 -4.60
CA PRO A 62 -0.25 -6.38 -4.62
C PRO A 62 0.30 -6.45 -6.06
N ALA A 63 1.61 -6.29 -6.21
CA ALA A 63 2.27 -6.32 -7.51
C ALA A 63 2.29 -7.70 -8.18
N SER A 64 2.04 -8.78 -7.43
CA SER A 64 2.07 -10.15 -7.94
C SER A 64 1.11 -11.10 -7.22
N THR A 65 0.80 -12.21 -7.89
CA THR A 65 0.03 -13.34 -7.33
C THR A 65 0.78 -14.08 -6.23
N GLY A 66 2.10 -13.94 -6.16
CA GLY A 66 2.95 -14.56 -5.13
C GLY A 66 2.53 -14.19 -3.70
N PHE A 67 1.91 -13.01 -3.52
CA PHE A 67 1.29 -12.65 -2.24
C PHE A 67 0.18 -13.63 -1.86
N ILE A 68 -0.70 -13.96 -2.80
CA ILE A 68 -1.83 -14.89 -2.62
C ILE A 68 -1.32 -16.34 -2.49
N GLU A 69 -0.32 -16.73 -3.27
CA GLU A 69 0.26 -18.08 -3.27
C GLU A 69 0.91 -18.46 -1.94
N ARG A 70 1.48 -17.50 -1.21
CA ARG A 70 1.97 -17.73 0.17
C ARG A 70 0.84 -18.17 1.09
N PHE A 71 -0.38 -17.65 0.93
CA PHE A 71 -1.53 -18.10 1.72
C PHE A 71 -1.99 -19.49 1.33
N PHE A 72 -2.02 -19.82 0.03
CA PHE A 72 -2.36 -21.17 -0.42
C PHE A 72 -1.33 -22.20 0.04
N SER A 73 -0.05 -21.82 0.12
CA SER A 73 1.00 -22.69 0.67
C SER A 73 0.75 -22.99 2.15
N SER A 74 0.48 -21.97 2.97
CA SER A 74 0.14 -22.14 4.38
C SER A 74 -1.15 -22.94 4.58
N PHE A 75 -2.18 -22.66 3.76
CA PHE A 75 -3.43 -23.43 3.76
C PHE A 75 -3.19 -24.89 3.42
N GLY A 76 -2.41 -25.16 2.36
CA GLY A 76 -2.11 -26.50 1.89
C GLY A 76 -1.44 -27.36 2.96
N ILE A 77 -0.56 -26.78 3.77
CA ILE A 77 0.07 -27.49 4.90
C ILE A 77 -0.98 -27.92 5.93
N ILE A 78 -1.86 -27.00 6.34
CA ILE A 78 -2.89 -27.23 7.36
C ILE A 78 -3.97 -28.21 6.87
N TRP A 79 -4.31 -28.12 5.58
CA TRP A 79 -5.32 -28.95 4.93
C TRP A 79 -4.85 -30.39 4.70
N SER A 80 -3.62 -30.55 4.22
CA SER A 80 -3.17 -31.82 3.66
C SER A 80 -2.06 -32.53 4.45
N LYS A 81 -1.16 -31.80 5.12
CA LYS A 81 0.08 -32.38 5.67
C LYS A 81 0.08 -32.57 7.18
N ILE A 82 -0.68 -31.76 7.93
CA ILE A 82 -0.73 -31.89 9.40
C ILE A 82 -1.57 -33.11 9.80
N ARG A 83 -1.07 -33.90 10.78
CA ARG A 83 -1.75 -35.10 11.31
C ARG A 83 -3.19 -34.80 11.79
N ASN A 84 -3.38 -33.59 12.34
CA ASN A 84 -4.67 -33.03 12.72
C ASN A 84 -5.22 -32.12 11.61
N ARG A 85 -5.65 -32.70 10.50
CA ARG A 85 -6.24 -31.95 9.39
C ARG A 85 -7.48 -31.20 9.87
N LEU A 86 -7.57 -29.90 9.56
CA LEU A 86 -8.77 -29.12 9.81
C LEU A 86 -9.75 -29.24 8.65
N GLY A 87 -11.05 -29.39 8.98
CA GLY A 87 -12.12 -29.27 7.99
C GLY A 87 -12.19 -27.88 7.36
N ARG A 88 -12.87 -27.76 6.21
CA ARG A 88 -12.85 -26.58 5.32
C ARG A 88 -13.12 -25.28 6.06
N GLU A 89 -14.22 -25.28 6.80
CA GLU A 89 -14.71 -24.12 7.52
C GLU A 89 -13.72 -23.64 8.58
N LYS A 90 -13.14 -24.57 9.35
CA LYS A 90 -12.17 -24.23 10.40
C LYS A 90 -10.85 -23.74 9.83
N ALA A 91 -10.39 -24.35 8.74
CA ALA A 91 -9.17 -23.93 8.07
C ALA A 91 -9.32 -22.53 7.42
N GLU A 92 -10.50 -22.23 6.86
CA GLU A 92 -10.83 -20.90 6.34
C GLU A 92 -10.85 -19.85 7.46
N MET A 93 -11.54 -20.13 8.58
CA MET A 93 -11.55 -19.23 9.74
C MET A 93 -10.14 -18.95 10.26
N LEU A 94 -9.31 -19.99 10.37
CA LEU A 94 -7.93 -19.85 10.83
C LEU A 94 -7.11 -18.93 9.93
N ILE A 95 -7.29 -19.02 8.60
CA ILE A 95 -6.63 -18.11 7.65
C ILE A 95 -7.14 -16.67 7.80
N ARG A 96 -8.44 -16.49 7.98
CA ARG A 96 -9.02 -15.16 8.20
C ARG A 96 -8.45 -14.52 9.47
N ILE A 97 -8.34 -15.27 10.56
CA ILE A 97 -7.74 -14.82 11.82
C ILE A 97 -6.25 -14.52 11.64
N TYR A 98 -5.50 -15.43 11.02
CA TYR A 98 -4.07 -15.23 10.74
C TYR A 98 -3.83 -13.97 9.89
N ARG A 99 -4.65 -13.75 8.86
CA ARG A 99 -4.61 -12.54 8.03
C ARG A 99 -4.87 -11.29 8.87
N HIS A 100 -5.91 -11.32 9.71
CA HIS A 100 -6.27 -10.19 10.56
C HIS A 100 -5.16 -9.83 11.56
N LEU A 101 -4.56 -10.84 12.21
CA LEU A 101 -3.44 -10.66 13.12
C LEU A 101 -2.21 -10.12 12.39
N ARG A 102 -1.90 -10.65 11.20
CA ARG A 102 -0.77 -10.20 10.39
C ARG A 102 -0.93 -8.77 9.88
N SER A 103 -2.13 -8.40 9.43
CA SER A 103 -2.45 -7.02 9.04
C SER A 103 -2.31 -6.03 10.20
N ARG A 104 -2.56 -6.45 11.44
CA ARG A 104 -2.35 -5.60 12.64
C ARG A 104 -0.88 -5.47 13.02
N CYS A 105 -0.08 -6.52 12.87
CA CYS A 105 1.37 -6.45 13.08
C CYS A 105 2.03 -5.47 12.10
N THR A 106 1.67 -5.52 10.82
CA THR A 106 2.24 -4.62 9.80
C THR A 106 1.83 -3.16 9.97
N ILE A 107 0.74 -2.87 10.70
CA ILE A 107 0.34 -1.48 11.04
C ILE A 107 1.09 -0.97 12.28
N ALA A 108 1.60 -1.86 13.14
CA ALA A 108 2.37 -1.49 14.32
C ALA A 108 3.83 -1.14 13.99
N ASP A 109 4.35 -1.62 12.85
CA ASP A 109 5.72 -1.33 12.39
C ASP A 109 5.83 -0.03 11.55
N ASP A 110 4.71 0.68 11.35
CA ASP A 110 4.60 1.92 10.55
C ASP A 110 4.42 3.20 11.40
N PHE A 111 4.82 3.17 12.69
CA PHE A 111 4.82 4.35 13.59
C PHE A 111 6.23 4.73 14.06
#